data_AF-S3N232-F1
#
_entry.id   AF-S3N232-F1
#
_cell.length_a   1.000
_cell.length_b   1.000
_cell.length_c   1.000
_cell.angle_alpha   90.00
_cell.angle_beta   90.00
_cell.angle_gamma   90.00
#
_symmetry.space_group_name_H-M   'P 1'
#
loop_
_entity.id
_entity.type
_entity.pdbx_description
1 polymer ?
#
loop_
_entity_poly.entity_id
_entity_poly.type
_entity_poly.pdbx_seq_one_letter_code
_entity_poly.pdbx_strand_id
1 'polypeptide(L)'
;MRVNVKKFILMFLLGFTVNSYADDSRDQVATTGDKTILENMVKTYFDQETLLDTEEEYKARLAVRYLMCSVVINYNKDKTESSNFYIKGMDYLDDFAIKLANDQGDNFFTYKNMNTIVKTIPRLSIDYRVKDKDMIKGMFFQSISWVFWDEAWPYFGENRMKADAKFKKFYKEKCKPLA
;
A
#
# COMPACT_ATOMS: atom_id res chain seq x y z
N MET A 1 -18.87 -4.33 23.85
CA MET A 1 -18.71 -4.58 22.39
C MET A 1 -17.78 -5.77 22.19
N ARG A 2 -18.29 -6.92 21.75
CA ARG A 2 -17.45 -8.09 21.45
C ARG A 2 -16.95 -7.96 20.01
N VAL A 3 -15.67 -7.61 19.84
CA VAL A 3 -15.02 -7.66 18.53
C VAL A 3 -15.04 -9.12 18.06
N ASN A 4 -15.59 -9.35 16.88
CA ASN A 4 -15.85 -10.68 16.34
C ASN A 4 -14.51 -11.30 15.89
N VAL A 5 -13.83 -11.95 16.83
CA VAL A 5 -12.48 -12.55 16.70
C VAL A 5 -12.33 -13.41 15.43
N LYS A 6 -13.43 -14.01 14.95
CA LYS A 6 -13.47 -14.81 13.71
C LYS A 6 -13.14 -14.00 12.44
N LYS A 7 -13.55 -12.73 12.34
CA LYS A 7 -13.22 -11.88 11.17
C LYS A 7 -11.75 -11.44 11.17
N PHE A 8 -11.18 -11.23 12.36
CA PHE A 8 -9.78 -10.84 12.52
C PHE A 8 -8.83 -12.00 12.20
N ILE A 9 -9.20 -13.21 12.61
CA ILE A 9 -8.47 -14.44 12.26
C ILE A 9 -8.53 -14.71 10.75
N LEU A 10 -9.65 -14.41 10.09
CA LEU A 10 -9.77 -14.58 8.64
C LEU A 10 -8.85 -13.61 7.86
N MET A 11 -8.74 -12.35 8.28
CA MET A 11 -7.76 -11.40 7.72
C MET A 11 -6.32 -11.86 7.95
N PHE A 12 -6.01 -12.41 9.13
CA PHE A 12 -4.66 -12.90 9.43
C PHE A 12 -4.32 -14.17 8.61
N LEU A 13 -5.29 -15.07 8.41
CA LEU A 13 -5.11 -16.31 7.64
C LEU A 13 -5.02 -16.07 6.13
N LEU A 14 -5.74 -15.09 5.59
CA LEU A 14 -5.58 -14.67 4.19
C LEU A 14 -4.19 -14.04 3.95
N GLY A 15 -3.54 -13.49 4.97
CA GLY A 15 -2.14 -13.07 4.89
C GLY A 15 -1.12 -14.23 4.76
N PHE A 16 -1.50 -15.46 5.13
CA PHE A 16 -0.60 -16.62 5.04
C PHE A 16 -0.78 -17.43 3.75
N THR A 17 -1.98 -17.48 3.16
CA THR A 17 -2.22 -18.29 1.94
C THR A 17 -1.78 -17.62 0.64
N VAL A 18 -1.51 -16.31 0.63
CA VAL A 18 -0.91 -15.65 -0.56
C VAL A 18 0.60 -15.91 -0.66
N ASN A 19 1.26 -16.39 0.41
CA ASN A 19 2.70 -16.66 0.38
C ASN A 19 3.08 -17.87 -0.50
N SER A 20 2.17 -18.80 -0.79
CA SER A 20 2.53 -20.04 -1.50
C SER A 20 2.56 -19.93 -3.02
N TYR A 21 2.15 -18.79 -3.60
CA TYR A 21 2.23 -18.53 -5.05
C TYR A 21 3.21 -17.40 -5.42
N ALA A 22 3.92 -16.83 -4.44
CA ALA A 22 4.88 -15.73 -4.66
C ALA A 22 6.35 -16.20 -4.68
N ASP A 23 6.63 -17.46 -4.35
CA ASP A 23 8.01 -17.95 -4.18
C ASP A 23 8.83 -17.93 -5.48
N ASP A 24 8.24 -18.11 -6.66
CA ASP A 24 9.00 -18.03 -7.93
C ASP A 24 9.35 -16.60 -8.37
N SER A 25 8.82 -15.55 -7.71
CA SER A 25 9.16 -14.15 -8.00
C SER A 25 10.14 -13.53 -6.99
N ARG A 26 10.41 -14.22 -5.88
CA ARG A 26 11.30 -13.74 -4.81
C ARG A 26 12.76 -13.73 -5.24
N ASP A 27 13.18 -14.65 -6.10
CA ASP A 27 14.58 -14.79 -6.51
C ASP A 27 15.05 -13.76 -7.54
N GLN A 28 14.16 -13.08 -8.27
CA GLN A 28 14.58 -12.07 -9.26
C GLN A 28 14.65 -10.63 -8.74
N VAL A 29 14.15 -10.34 -7.53
CA VAL A 29 14.22 -8.98 -6.93
C VAL A 29 15.07 -8.94 -5.66
N ALA A 30 15.42 -10.10 -5.08
CA ALA A 30 16.36 -10.17 -3.96
C ALA A 30 17.79 -9.69 -4.31
N THR A 31 18.10 -9.51 -5.60
CA THR A 31 19.45 -9.15 -6.09
C THR A 31 19.62 -7.67 -6.46
N THR A 32 18.57 -6.85 -6.47
CA THR A 32 18.67 -5.40 -6.64
C THR A 32 17.70 -4.69 -5.70
N GLY A 33 18.12 -4.57 -4.43
CA GLY A 33 17.51 -3.65 -3.46
C GLY A 33 17.67 -2.21 -3.93
N ASP A 34 16.79 -1.77 -4.82
CA ASP A 34 16.74 -0.41 -5.29
C ASP A 34 16.20 0.48 -4.16
N LYS A 35 17.13 1.06 -3.38
CA LYS A 35 16.87 1.94 -2.22
C LYS A 35 16.05 3.19 -2.58
N THR A 36 15.66 3.35 -3.83
CA THR A 36 14.90 4.49 -4.36
C THR A 36 13.40 4.22 -4.45
N ILE A 37 12.92 2.99 -4.22
CA ILE A 37 11.50 2.65 -4.37
C ILE A 37 10.60 3.52 -3.49
N LEU A 38 10.91 3.64 -2.20
CA LEU A 38 10.13 4.49 -1.29
C LEU A 38 10.20 5.95 -1.74
N GLU A 39 11.39 6.45 -2.11
CA GLU A 39 11.60 7.83 -2.56
C GLU A 39 10.78 8.15 -3.83
N ASN A 40 10.73 7.22 -4.78
CA ASN A 40 9.92 7.33 -5.99
C ASN A 40 8.43 7.38 -5.64
N MET A 41 7.96 6.54 -4.71
CA MET A 41 6.59 6.63 -4.23
C MET A 41 6.29 7.96 -3.54
N VAL A 42 7.20 8.47 -2.69
CA VAL A 42 7.03 9.79 -2.06
C VAL A 42 6.91 10.87 -3.13
N LYS A 43 7.80 10.86 -4.13
CA LYS A 43 7.77 11.83 -5.23
C LYS A 43 6.45 11.76 -6.00
N THR A 44 6.01 10.57 -6.38
CA THR A 44 4.78 10.37 -7.16
C THR A 44 3.52 10.75 -6.40
N TYR A 45 3.43 10.38 -5.12
CA TYR A 45 2.19 10.55 -4.37
C TYR A 45 2.16 11.83 -3.56
N PHE A 46 3.27 12.32 -3.01
CA PHE A 46 3.27 13.53 -2.17
C PHE A 46 3.77 14.78 -2.88
N ASP A 47 4.74 14.67 -3.79
CA ASP A 47 5.42 15.84 -4.34
C ASP A 47 4.92 16.25 -5.73
N GLN A 48 4.30 15.32 -6.47
CA GLN A 48 3.68 15.60 -7.76
C GLN A 48 2.21 15.94 -7.59
N GLU A 49 1.84 17.17 -7.92
CA GLU A 49 0.47 17.52 -8.24
C GLU A 49 0.15 17.05 -9.66
N THR A 50 -0.93 16.30 -9.83
CA THR A 50 -1.37 15.81 -11.13
C THR A 50 -2.68 16.50 -11.47
N LEU A 51 -2.60 17.48 -12.38
CA LEU A 51 -3.71 18.37 -12.78
C LEU A 51 -4.77 17.69 -13.66
N LEU A 52 -4.67 16.39 -13.93
CA LEU A 52 -5.48 15.65 -14.90
C LEU A 52 -6.14 14.39 -14.33
N ASP A 53 -6.11 14.20 -13.00
CA ASP A 53 -6.77 13.04 -12.40
C ASP A 53 -8.31 13.18 -12.49
N THR A 54 -8.99 12.07 -12.78
CA THR A 54 -10.42 11.95 -12.46
C THR A 54 -10.63 12.06 -10.94
N GLU A 55 -11.86 12.34 -10.48
CA GLU A 55 -12.14 12.43 -9.04
C GLU A 55 -11.76 11.12 -8.32
N GLU A 56 -12.04 9.97 -8.94
CA GLU A 56 -11.72 8.66 -8.39
C GLU A 56 -10.21 8.42 -8.33
N GLU A 57 -9.45 8.85 -9.34
CA GLU A 57 -8.00 8.74 -9.33
C GLU A 57 -7.36 9.67 -8.30
N TYR A 58 -7.88 10.89 -8.17
CA TYR A 58 -7.46 11.82 -7.13
C TYR A 58 -7.70 11.24 -5.73
N LYS A 59 -8.90 10.69 -5.48
CA LYS A 59 -9.21 9.98 -4.23
C LYS A 59 -8.29 8.77 -4.02
N ALA A 60 -8.03 7.97 -5.05
CA ALA A 60 -7.11 6.84 -4.94
C ALA A 60 -5.66 7.29 -4.66
N ARG A 61 -5.19 8.44 -5.16
CA ARG A 61 -3.90 9.00 -4.75
C ARG A 61 -3.90 9.44 -3.28
N LEU A 62 -4.96 10.10 -2.84
CA LEU A 62 -5.14 10.42 -1.42
C LEU A 62 -5.11 9.14 -0.58
N ALA A 63 -5.82 8.10 -1.01
CA ALA A 63 -5.80 6.80 -0.35
C ALA A 63 -4.38 6.28 -0.16
N VAL A 64 -3.55 6.28 -1.21
CA VAL A 64 -2.15 5.86 -1.12
C VAL A 64 -1.39 6.68 -0.08
N ARG A 65 -1.53 8.02 -0.05
CA ARG A 65 -0.88 8.87 0.96
C ARG A 65 -1.29 8.47 2.38
N TYR A 66 -2.59 8.30 2.62
CA TYR A 66 -3.13 7.90 3.92
C TYR A 66 -2.64 6.51 4.34
N LEU A 67 -2.62 5.54 3.42
CA LEU A 67 -2.14 4.18 3.68
C LEU A 67 -0.62 4.14 3.95
N MET A 68 0.19 4.91 3.21
CA MET A 68 1.62 5.08 3.50
C MET A 68 1.83 5.62 4.92
N CYS A 69 1.07 6.63 5.31
CA CYS A 69 1.14 7.21 6.66
C CYS A 69 0.69 6.23 7.74
N SER A 70 -0.35 5.44 7.49
CA SER A 70 -0.75 4.35 8.39
C SER A 70 0.40 3.39 8.67
N VAL A 71 1.14 2.96 7.64
CA VAL A 71 2.27 2.02 7.78
C VAL A 71 3.40 2.66 8.61
N VAL A 72 3.76 3.91 8.31
CA VAL A 72 4.83 4.65 9.02
C VAL A 72 4.49 4.86 10.49
N ILE A 73 3.25 5.23 10.80
CA ILE A 73 2.81 5.49 12.17
C ILE A 73 2.73 4.18 12.96
N ASN A 74 2.25 3.10 12.33
CA ASN A 74 2.24 1.77 12.95
C ASN A 74 3.66 1.31 13.31
N TYR A 75 4.64 1.58 12.45
CA TYR A 75 6.05 1.31 12.74
C TYR A 75 6.54 2.07 13.99
N ASN A 76 6.11 3.33 14.17
CA ASN A 76 6.40 4.15 15.35
C ASN A 76 5.56 3.79 16.59
N LYS A 77 4.71 2.74 16.51
CA LYS A 77 3.89 2.18 17.59
C LYS A 77 2.74 3.06 18.12
N ASP A 78 2.28 4.06 17.36
CA ASP A 78 1.02 4.75 17.65
C ASP A 78 -0.15 4.08 16.92
N LYS A 79 -0.81 3.13 17.60
CA LYS A 79 -1.85 2.30 16.97
C LYS A 79 -3.14 3.07 16.67
N THR A 80 -3.47 4.10 17.44
CA THR A 80 -4.73 4.85 17.28
C THR A 80 -4.64 5.76 16.07
N GLU A 81 -3.58 6.55 15.98
CA GLU A 81 -3.38 7.44 14.83
C GLU A 81 -3.22 6.63 13.54
N SER A 82 -2.44 5.54 13.59
CA SER A 82 -2.31 4.61 12.45
C SER A 82 -3.67 4.10 11.96
N SER A 83 -4.55 3.69 12.88
CA SER A 83 -5.89 3.17 12.52
C SER A 83 -6.75 4.24 11.83
N ASN A 84 -6.68 5.50 12.25
CA ASN A 84 -7.43 6.58 11.62
C ASN A 84 -6.97 6.81 10.17
N PHE A 85 -5.65 6.81 9.95
CA PHE A 85 -5.08 6.90 8.61
C PHE A 85 -5.45 5.71 7.73
N TYR A 86 -5.43 4.49 8.30
CA TYR A 86 -5.84 3.29 7.59
C TYR A 86 -7.30 3.37 7.12
N ILE A 87 -8.22 3.74 8.01
CA ILE A 87 -9.66 3.83 7.70
C ILE A 87 -9.90 4.86 6.59
N LYS A 88 -9.39 6.10 6.77
CA LYS A 88 -9.51 7.14 5.73
C LYS A 88 -8.93 6.68 4.39
N GLY A 89 -7.77 6.02 4.41
CA GLY A 89 -7.14 5.49 3.20
C GLY A 89 -7.99 4.43 2.50
N MET A 90 -8.60 3.52 3.25
CA MET A 90 -9.51 2.51 2.72
C MET A 90 -10.78 3.12 2.13
N ASP A 91 -11.33 4.14 2.79
CA ASP A 91 -12.54 4.84 2.34
C ASP A 91 -12.30 5.60 1.02
N TYR A 92 -11.18 6.33 0.92
CA TYR A 92 -10.81 7.03 -0.33
C TYR A 92 -10.54 6.08 -1.50
N LEU A 93 -10.16 4.82 -1.21
CA LEU A 93 -9.90 3.83 -2.26
C LEU A 93 -11.17 3.13 -2.74
N ASP A 94 -12.31 3.31 -2.07
CA ASP A 94 -13.50 2.48 -2.28
C ASP A 94 -14.08 2.60 -3.69
N ASP A 95 -14.31 3.82 -4.19
CA ASP A 95 -14.84 4.08 -5.53
C ASP A 95 -13.91 3.49 -6.61
N PHE A 96 -12.61 3.67 -6.44
CA PHE A 96 -11.60 3.18 -7.36
C PHE A 96 -11.52 1.64 -7.35
N ALA A 97 -11.62 1.01 -6.18
CA ALA A 97 -11.64 -0.44 -6.05
C ALA A 97 -12.93 -1.05 -6.62
N ILE A 98 -14.07 -0.38 -6.46
CA ILE A 98 -15.35 -0.77 -7.11
C ILE A 98 -15.19 -0.75 -8.63
N LYS A 99 -14.60 0.32 -9.18
CA LYS A 99 -14.34 0.44 -10.61
C LYS A 99 -13.46 -0.70 -11.11
N LEU A 100 -12.33 -0.97 -10.44
CA LEU A 100 -11.44 -2.07 -10.80
C LEU A 100 -12.10 -3.46 -10.70
N ALA A 101 -12.96 -3.68 -9.71
CA ALA A 101 -13.68 -4.94 -9.55
C ALA A 101 -14.73 -5.18 -10.66
N ASN A 102 -15.29 -4.10 -11.21
CA ASN A 102 -16.38 -4.13 -12.18
C ASN A 102 -15.93 -3.98 -13.64
N ASP A 103 -14.72 -3.49 -13.88
CA ASP A 103 -14.23 -3.24 -15.22
C ASP A 103 -13.93 -4.59 -15.93
N GLN A 104 -14.71 -4.88 -16.98
CA GLN A 104 -14.86 -6.21 -17.60
C GLN A 104 -13.93 -6.39 -18.82
N GLY A 105 -12.71 -5.88 -18.78
CA GLY A 105 -11.79 -6.05 -19.91
C GLY A 105 -11.55 -7.53 -20.21
N ASP A 106 -12.02 -8.01 -21.37
CA ASP A 106 -11.81 -9.36 -21.93
C ASP A 106 -10.33 -9.70 -22.21
N ASN A 107 -9.39 -8.84 -21.82
CA ASN A 107 -7.99 -8.95 -22.16
C ASN A 107 -7.14 -9.36 -20.96
N PHE A 108 -6.50 -10.53 -21.12
CA PHE A 108 -5.47 -11.13 -20.27
C PHE A 108 -4.33 -10.17 -19.86
N PHE A 109 -4.15 -9.05 -20.56
CA PHE A 109 -3.14 -8.03 -20.28
C PHE A 109 -3.60 -7.07 -19.18
N THR A 110 -3.65 -7.60 -17.95
CA THR A 110 -3.29 -6.96 -16.68
C THR A 110 -3.45 -5.43 -16.59
N TYR A 111 -4.32 -4.96 -15.68
CA TYR A 111 -4.53 -3.55 -15.28
C TYR A 111 -3.27 -2.69 -15.10
N LYS A 112 -2.12 -3.33 -14.93
CA LYS A 112 -0.78 -2.72 -15.04
C LYS A 112 -0.58 -1.95 -16.36
N ASN A 113 -1.38 -2.14 -17.41
CA ASN A 113 -1.28 -1.36 -18.65
C ASN A 113 -2.21 -0.14 -18.72
N MET A 114 -3.27 -0.06 -17.93
CA MET A 114 -4.31 0.96 -18.12
C MET A 114 -4.35 2.05 -17.04
N ASN A 115 -4.10 1.75 -15.76
CA ASN A 115 -4.19 2.77 -14.71
C ASN A 115 -2.83 3.16 -14.12
N THR A 116 -2.54 4.46 -14.16
CA THR A 116 -1.29 5.06 -13.67
C THR A 116 -1.05 4.75 -12.19
N ILE A 117 -2.10 4.74 -11.35
CA ILE A 117 -1.97 4.47 -9.91
C ILE A 117 -1.51 3.02 -9.66
N VAL A 118 -2.09 2.06 -10.38
CA VAL A 118 -1.68 0.64 -10.27
C VAL A 118 -0.24 0.45 -10.72
N LYS A 119 0.18 1.13 -11.80
CA LYS A 119 1.56 1.10 -12.31
C LYS A 119 2.58 1.63 -11.32
N THR A 120 2.21 2.64 -10.53
CA THR A 120 3.12 3.35 -9.64
C THR A 120 3.20 2.75 -8.24
N ILE A 121 2.43 1.72 -7.92
CA ILE A 121 2.60 0.94 -6.69
C ILE A 121 3.48 -0.29 -6.98
N PRO A 122 4.68 -0.37 -6.37
CA PRO A 122 5.57 -1.50 -6.54
C PRO A 122 4.90 -2.81 -6.12
N ARG A 123 5.13 -3.87 -6.90
CA ARG A 123 4.61 -5.23 -6.64
C ARG A 123 3.08 -5.33 -6.56
N LEU A 124 2.34 -4.29 -6.95
CA LEU A 124 0.90 -4.40 -7.10
C LEU A 124 0.58 -5.06 -8.44
N SER A 125 -0.05 -6.23 -8.38
CA SER A 125 -0.58 -6.94 -9.53
C SER A 125 -1.99 -7.38 -9.20
N ILE A 126 -2.98 -6.88 -9.95
CA ILE A 126 -4.39 -7.22 -9.75
C ILE A 126 -4.81 -8.09 -10.93
N ASP A 127 -5.15 -9.34 -10.62
CA ASP A 127 -5.69 -10.29 -11.60
C ASP A 127 -7.13 -9.90 -11.96
N TYR A 128 -7.47 -9.97 -13.25
CA TYR A 128 -8.80 -9.59 -13.76
C TYR A 128 -9.95 -10.42 -13.17
N ARG A 129 -9.65 -11.59 -12.59
CA ARG A 129 -10.63 -12.45 -11.90
C ARG A 129 -10.98 -11.94 -10.51
N VAL A 130 -10.21 -10.99 -9.96
CA VAL A 130 -10.49 -10.36 -8.68
C VAL A 130 -11.63 -9.36 -8.84
N LYS A 131 -12.84 -9.79 -8.50
CA LYS A 131 -14.07 -8.98 -8.57
C LYS A 131 -14.57 -8.53 -7.18
N ASP A 132 -13.66 -8.45 -6.22
CA ASP A 132 -13.96 -8.08 -4.84
C ASP A 132 -13.20 -6.80 -4.47
N LYS A 133 -13.95 -5.72 -4.21
CA LYS A 133 -13.36 -4.41 -3.88
C LYS A 133 -12.53 -4.45 -2.60
N ASP A 134 -12.93 -5.23 -1.59
CA ASP A 134 -12.24 -5.30 -0.32
C ASP A 134 -10.93 -6.07 -0.47
N MET A 135 -10.91 -7.11 -1.32
CA MET A 135 -9.68 -7.80 -1.70
C MET A 135 -8.72 -6.85 -2.44
N ILE A 136 -9.21 -6.06 -3.40
CA ILE A 136 -8.40 -5.06 -4.13
C ILE A 136 -7.80 -4.05 -3.15
N LYS A 137 -8.61 -3.47 -2.25
CA LYS A 137 -8.11 -2.55 -1.22
C LYS A 137 -7.04 -3.18 -0.34
N GLY A 138 -7.22 -4.45 0.03
CA GLY A 138 -6.22 -5.24 0.76
C GLY A 138 -4.91 -5.40 -0.02
N MET A 139 -4.97 -5.69 -1.32
CA MET A 139 -3.80 -5.81 -2.18
C MET A 139 -3.01 -4.49 -2.28
N PHE A 140 -3.70 -3.36 -2.42
CA PHE A 140 -3.08 -2.03 -2.37
C PHE A 140 -2.29 -1.82 -1.08
N PHE A 141 -2.93 -2.06 0.07
CA PHE A 141 -2.29 -1.88 1.37
C PHE A 141 -1.10 -2.82 1.58
N GLN A 142 -1.21 -4.08 1.14
CA GLN A 142 -0.14 -5.06 1.24
C GLN A 142 1.09 -4.63 0.42
N SER A 143 0.88 -4.22 -0.84
CA SER A 143 1.95 -3.76 -1.72
C SER A 143 2.64 -2.50 -1.17
N ILE A 144 1.87 -1.55 -0.62
CA ILE A 144 2.44 -0.37 0.07
C ILE A 144 3.26 -0.80 1.28
N SER A 145 2.73 -1.69 2.13
CA SER A 145 3.40 -2.13 3.36
C SER A 145 4.73 -2.82 3.09
N TRP A 146 4.82 -3.60 2.02
CA TRP A 146 6.07 -4.26 1.61
C TRP A 146 7.20 -3.29 1.31
N VAL A 147 6.90 -2.14 0.70
CA VAL A 147 7.92 -1.11 0.43
C VAL A 147 8.56 -0.62 1.73
N PHE A 148 7.76 -0.41 2.78
CA PHE A 148 8.29 0.02 4.07
C PHE A 148 9.00 -1.11 4.83
N TRP A 149 8.57 -2.36 4.66
CA TRP A 149 9.26 -3.51 5.26
C TRP A 149 10.65 -3.72 4.67
N ASP A 150 10.79 -3.59 3.35
CA ASP A 150 12.08 -3.70 2.67
C ASP A 150 13.04 -2.59 3.13
N GLU A 151 12.52 -1.36 3.32
CA GLU A 151 13.29 -0.22 3.85
C GLU A 151 13.66 -0.36 5.33
N ALA A 152 12.84 -1.06 6.11
CA ALA A 152 13.07 -1.29 7.54
C ALA A 152 13.98 -2.50 7.82
N TRP A 153 14.33 -3.29 6.80
CA TRP A 153 15.18 -4.46 6.93
C TRP A 153 16.67 -4.08 6.85
N PRO A 154 17.55 -4.50 7.77
CA PRO A 154 17.32 -5.39 8.92
C PRO A 154 16.89 -4.67 10.21
N TYR A 155 16.00 -5.31 10.98
CA TYR A 155 15.35 -4.82 12.22
C TYR A 155 16.28 -4.58 13.43
N PHE A 156 17.61 -4.53 13.27
CA PHE A 156 18.56 -4.44 14.39
C PHE A 156 19.73 -3.50 14.10
N GLY A 157 20.37 -3.04 15.18
CA GLY A 157 21.59 -2.22 15.13
C GLY A 157 21.39 -0.84 14.47
N GLU A 158 22.44 -0.36 13.81
CA GLU A 158 22.50 0.95 13.16
C GLU A 158 21.43 1.11 12.05
N ASN A 159 21.08 0.03 11.35
CA ASN A 159 20.11 0.07 10.25
C ASN A 159 18.69 0.36 10.75
N ARG A 160 18.29 -0.22 11.87
CA ARG A 160 17.03 0.14 12.54
C ARG A 160 17.00 1.60 12.95
N MET A 161 18.10 2.13 13.51
CA MET A 161 18.17 3.53 13.92
C MET A 161 18.01 4.49 12.72
N LYS A 162 18.60 4.14 11.57
CA LYS A 162 18.44 4.89 10.32
C LYS A 162 17.00 4.83 9.80
N ALA A 163 16.36 3.67 9.82
CA ALA A 163 14.95 3.50 9.44
C ALA A 163 14.02 4.31 10.38
N ASP A 164 14.22 4.22 11.69
CA ASP A 164 13.48 4.99 12.69
C ASP A 164 13.58 6.50 12.43
N ALA A 165 14.79 7.02 12.17
CA ALA A 165 15.01 8.43 11.87
C ALA A 165 14.31 8.84 10.55
N LYS A 166 14.43 8.02 9.50
CA LYS A 166 13.79 8.25 8.20
C LYS A 166 12.26 8.30 8.34
N PHE A 167 11.66 7.35 9.05
CA PHE A 167 10.21 7.26 9.23
C PHE A 167 9.66 8.34 10.16
N LYS A 168 10.40 8.75 11.20
CA LYS A 168 10.03 9.92 12.02
C LYS A 168 10.03 11.21 11.19
N LYS A 169 11.04 11.39 10.33
CA LYS A 169 11.10 12.53 9.41
C LYS A 169 9.93 12.50 8.43
N PHE A 170 9.68 11.36 7.79
CA PHE A 170 8.54 11.17 6.89
C PHE A 170 7.21 11.50 7.56
N TYR A 171 6.97 10.98 8.77
CA TYR A 171 5.76 11.29 9.52
C TYR A 171 5.59 12.81 9.72
N LYS A 172 6.63 13.49 10.19
CA LYS A 172 6.58 14.93 10.46
C LYS A 172 6.30 15.76 9.20
N GLU A 173 6.94 15.40 8.08
CA GLU A 173 6.90 16.19 6.84
C GLU A 173 5.67 15.88 5.98
N LYS A 174 5.22 14.62 5.98
CA LYS A 174 4.21 14.13 5.02
C LYS A 174 2.90 13.70 5.67
N CYS A 175 2.94 13.10 6.86
CA CYS A 175 1.74 12.57 7.50
C CYS A 175 1.06 13.56 8.44
N LYS A 176 1.82 14.30 9.24
CA LYS A 176 1.26 15.29 10.17
C LYS A 176 0.41 16.36 9.46
N PRO A 177 0.74 16.85 8.25
CA PRO A 177 -0.12 17.77 7.52
C PRO A 177 -1.45 17.18 7.03
N LEU A 178 -1.60 15.85 7.02
CA LEU A 178 -2.80 15.15 6.58
C LEU A 178 -3.74 14.74 7.74
N ALA A 179 -3.28 14.84 8.99
CA ALA A 179 -3.97 14.34 10.18
C ALA A 179 -5.29 15.08 10.46
#